data_AF-A0A7G8TF54-F1
#
_entry.id   AF-A0A7G8TF54-F1
#
_cell.length_a   1.000
_cell.length_b   1.000
_cell.length_c   1.000
_cell.angle_alpha   90.00
_cell.angle_beta   90.00
_cell.angle_gamma   90.00
#
_symmetry.space_group_name_H-M   'P 1'
#
loop_
_entity.id
_entity.type
_entity.pdbx_description
1 polymer ?
#
loop_
_entity_poly.entity_id
_entity_poly.type
_entity_poly.pdbx_seq_one_letter_code
_entity_poly.pdbx_strand_id
1 'polypeptide(L)' 'MISYAPFWKTLKRKKITTYILREKYHISPSILTRMKNNEYLNMRTVEDFCKILNCRLEDIAEYIPDE' A
#
# COMPACT_ATOMS: atom_id res chain seq x y z
N MET A 1 13.63 8.51 -2.84
CA MET A 1 12.38 7.98 -3.44
C MET A 1 11.37 7.45 -2.40
N ILE A 2 10.07 7.33 -2.72
CA ILE A 2 9.07 6.64 -1.86
C ILE A 2 9.03 5.15 -2.21
N SER A 3 9.11 4.28 -1.20
CA SER A 3 8.97 2.83 -1.31
C SER A 3 7.67 2.35 -0.68
N TYR A 4 6.98 1.41 -1.34
CA TYR A 4 5.84 0.70 -0.77
C TYR A 4 6.18 -0.72 -0.32
N ALA A 5 7.46 -1.03 -0.08
CA ALA A 5 7.86 -2.30 0.51
C ALA A 5 7.17 -2.58 1.87
N PRO A 6 6.92 -1.59 2.76
CA PRO A 6 6.19 -1.81 4.00
C PRO A 6 4.77 -2.33 3.77
N PHE A 7 4.06 -1.79 2.79
CA PHE A 7 2.70 -2.24 2.44
C PHE A 7 2.64 -3.74 2.16
N TRP A 8 3.54 -4.26 1.33
CA TRP A 8 3.58 -5.69 1.00
C TRP A 8 3.93 -6.57 2.21
N LYS A 9 4.81 -6.08 3.10
CA LYS A 9 5.10 -6.75 4.38
C LYS A 9 3.86 -6.77 5.29
N THR A 10 3.12 -5.66 5.35
CA THR A 10 1.88 -5.53 6.13
C THR A 10 0.79 -6.47 5.63
N LEU A 11 0.62 -6.60 4.31
CA LEU A 11 -0.29 -7.58 3.71
C LEU A 11 0.06 -9.01 4.11
N LYS A 12 1.34 -9.38 4.01
CA LYS A 12 1.82 -10.70 4.42
C LYS A 12 1.59 -10.96 5.91
N ARG A 13 1.90 -9.97 6.76
CA ARG A 13 1.71 -10.05 8.22
C ARG A 13 0.24 -10.23 8.60
N LYS A 14 -0.67 -9.54 7.91
CA LYS A 14 -2.12 -9.62 8.14
C LYS A 14 -2.81 -10.74 7.36
N LYS A 15 -2.07 -11.55 6.59
CA LYS A 15 -2.59 -12.61 5.70
C LYS A 15 -3.65 -12.10 4.71
N ILE A 16 -3.50 -10.85 4.25
CA ILE A 16 -4.39 -10.23 3.26
C ILE A 16 -3.73 -10.37 1.89
N THR A 17 -4.47 -10.91 0.92
CA THR A 17 -4.02 -11.02 -0.46
C THR A 17 -4.47 -9.80 -1.26
N THR A 18 -3.77 -9.52 -2.36
CA THR A 18 -4.19 -8.49 -3.33
C THR A 18 -5.57 -8.76 -3.92
N TYR A 19 -5.96 -10.04 -4.01
CA TYR A 19 -7.29 -10.44 -4.41
C TYR A 19 -8.36 -9.91 -3.44
N ILE A 20 -8.16 -10.05 -2.12
CA ILE A 20 -9.09 -9.50 -1.12
C ILE A 20 -9.20 -7.98 -1.25
N LEU A 21 -8.09 -7.28 -1.53
CA LEU A 21 -8.12 -5.82 -1.77
C LEU A 21 -8.99 -5.43 -2.96
N ARG A 22 -8.94 -6.21 -4.05
CA ARG A 22 -9.73 -5.95 -5.25
C ARG A 22 -11.20 -6.29 -5.07
N GLU A 23 -11.50 -7.46 -4.51
CA GLU A 23 -12.86 -7.97 -4.43
C GLU A 23 -13.65 -7.39 -3.25
N LYS A 24 -13.02 -7.28 -2.07
CA LYS A 24 -13.71 -6.85 -0.84
C LYS A 24 -13.64 -5.36 -0.60
N TYR A 25 -12.54 -4.74 -1.01
CA TYR A 25 -12.28 -3.31 -0.77
C TYR A 25 -12.29 -2.48 -2.06
N HIS A 26 -12.66 -3.09 -3.20
CA HIS A 26 -12.78 -2.43 -4.50
C HIS A 26 -11.56 -1.59 -4.90
N ILE A 27 -10.37 -1.99 -4.45
CA ILE A 27 -9.13 -1.32 -4.80
C ILE A 27 -8.84 -1.58 -6.28
N SER A 28 -8.72 -0.50 -7.05
CA SER A 28 -8.41 -0.60 -8.47
C SER A 28 -7.06 -1.29 -8.68
N PRO A 29 -6.96 -2.26 -9.61
CA PRO A 29 -5.70 -2.91 -9.94
C PRO A 29 -4.63 -1.92 -10.41
N SER A 30 -5.02 -0.76 -10.97
CA SER A 30 -4.08 0.29 -11.35
C SER A 30 -3.30 0.81 -10.13
N ILE A 31 -3.95 1.04 -8.99
CA ILE A 31 -3.28 1.49 -7.76
C ILE A 31 -2.22 0.47 -7.31
N LEU A 32 -2.55 -0.82 -7.33
CA LEU A 32 -1.62 -1.88 -6.95
C LEU A 32 -0.40 -1.94 -7.90
N THR A 33 -0.60 -1.73 -9.20
CA THR A 33 0.50 -1.64 -10.18
C THR A 33 1.39 -0.44 -9.89
N ARG A 34 0.80 0.73 -9.61
CA ARG A 34 1.55 1.94 -9.25
C ARG A 34 2.41 1.74 -7.99
N MET A 35 1.88 1.04 -6.97
CA MET A 35 2.65 0.67 -5.77
C MET A 35 3.81 -0.28 -6.07
N LYS A 36 3.63 -1.24 -7.00
CA LYS A 36 4.73 -2.13 -7.42
C LYS A 36 5.85 -1.36 -8.13
N ASN A 37 5.50 -0.32 -8.86
CA ASN A 37 6.44 0.56 -9.56
C ASN A 37 6.98 1.69 -8.68
N ASN A 38 6.63 1.74 -7.39
CA ASN A 38 6.99 2.83 -6.47
C ASN A 38 6.58 4.23 -6.98
N GLU A 39 5.47 4.31 -7.71
CA GLU A 39 4.94 5.58 -8.19
C GLU A 39 4.24 6.38 -7.07
N TYR A 40 4.31 7.70 -7.16
CA TYR A 40 3.65 8.58 -6.21
C TYR A 40 2.12 8.40 -6.21
N LEU A 41 1.58 8.06 -5.05
CA LEU A 41 0.15 8.06 -4.79
C LEU A 41 -0.24 9.30 -4.01
N ASN A 42 -1.51 9.67 -4.07
CA ASN A 42 -2.02 10.72 -3.21
C ASN A 42 -2.19 10.20 -1.76
N MET A 43 -2.16 11.11 -0.80
CA MET A 43 -2.30 10.76 0.62
C MET A 43 -3.66 10.14 0.95
N ARG A 44 -4.70 10.40 0.15
CA ARG A 44 -6.03 9.81 0.34
C ARG A 44 -6.01 8.30 0.11
N THR A 45 -5.33 7.84 -0.93
CA THR A 45 -5.13 6.42 -1.20
C THR A 45 -4.38 5.74 -0.05
N VAL A 46 -3.36 6.41 0.49
CA VAL A 46 -2.62 5.88 1.64
C VAL A 46 -3.49 5.83 2.90
N GLU A 47 -4.31 6.86 3.14
CA GLU A 47 -5.31 6.88 4.23
C GLU A 47 -6.31 5.72 4.10
N ASP A 48 -6.84 5.47 2.90
CA ASP A 48 -7.77 4.37 2.64
C ASP A 48 -7.13 3.02 2.98
N PHE A 49 -5.86 2.80 2.60
CA PHE A 49 -5.13 1.60 2.98
C PHE A 49 -4.90 1.51 4.49
N CYS A 50 -4.58 2.62 5.16
CA CYS A 50 -4.44 2.63 6.62
C CYS A 50 -5.74 2.24 7.31
N LYS A 51 -6.90 2.71 6.83
CA LYS A 51 -8.24 2.37 7.33
C LYS A 51 -8.57 0.89 7.09
N ILE A 52 -8.35 0.40 5.87
CA ILE A 52 -8.63 -0.98 5.47
C ILE A 52 -7.77 -1.97 6.26
N LEU A 53 -6.48 -1.67 6.38
CA LEU A 53 -5.52 -2.56 7.01
C LEU A 53 -5.46 -2.35 8.52
N ASN A 54 -6.04 -1.27 9.06
CA ASN A 54 -5.90 -0.86 10.46
C ASN A 54 -4.42 -0.90 10.89
N CYS A 55 -3.62 -0.01 10.30
CA CYS A 55 -2.18 0.07 10.47
C CYS A 55 -1.68 1.52 10.43
N ARG A 56 -0.39 1.72 10.73
CA ARG A 56 0.24 3.05 10.74
C ARG A 56 0.64 3.46 9.32
N LEU A 57 0.88 4.76 9.12
CA LEU A 57 1.36 5.28 7.82
C LEU A 57 2.65 4.60 7.36
N GLU A 58 3.59 4.39 8.29
CA GLU A 58 4.87 3.71 8.06
C GLU A 58 4.73 2.23 7.68
N ASP A 59 3.58 1.61 7.97
CA ASP A 59 3.27 0.24 7.53
C ASP A 59 2.86 0.18 6.05
N ILE A 60 2.64 1.34 5.41
CA ILE A 60 2.25 1.45 3.99
C ILE A 60 3.42 1.94 3.14
N ALA A 61 4.03 3.05 3.54
CA ALA A 61 5.05 3.72 2.74
C ALA A 61 6.23 4.16 3.60
N GLU A 62 7.42 4.13 3.02
CA GLU A 62 8.64 4.63 3.62
C GLU A 62 9.34 5.57 2.64
N TYR A 63 9.99 6.61 3.18
CA TYR A 63 10.91 7.43 2.42
C TYR A 63 12.29 6.78 2.46
N ILE A 64 12.85 6.51 1.28
CA ILE A 64 14.24 6.08 1.11
C ILE A 64 15.03 7.30 0.63
N PRO A 65 16.03 7.77 1.39
CA PRO A 65 16.94 8.82 0.93
C PRO A 65 17.53 8.45 -0.42
N ASP A 66 17.54 9.41 -1.34
CA ASP A 66 18.32 9.25 -2.57
C ASP A 66 19.80 9.40 -2.17
N GLU A 67 20.64 8.42 -2.55
CA GLU A 67 22.10 8.46 -2.29
C GLU A 67 22.75 9.72 -2.88
#